data_AF-A0A9P8T5K1-F1
#
_entry.id   AF-A0A9P8T5K1-F1
#
_cell.length_a   1.000
_cell.length_b   1.000
_cell.length_c   1.000
_cell.angle_alpha   90.00
_cell.angle_beta   90.00
_cell.angle_gamma   90.00
#
_symmetry.space_group_name_H-M   'P 1'
#
loop_
_entity.id
_entity.type
_entity.pdbx_description
1 polymer ?
#
loop_
_entity_poly.entity_id
_entity_poly.type
_entity_poly.pdbx_seq_one_letter_code
_entity_poly.pdbx_strand_id
1 'polypeptide(L)'
;MVFLVILVLPLALRIRKPLFNAYNKILESREVKTVIYVFGTLIALLLIDSVKNTWKYKTGTSYNPKNYKSSYSYGSDISVKIFYNQRNVYIAGANLFLIIAIPTVFNIIKRLIKYQELAIVKKSDEEIQKEIDELKSQISRADKDITALKSQKKGLERAYDELGDKINAKQSLNGTNDKKFN
;
A
#
# COMPACT_ATOMS: atom_id res chain seq x y z
N MET A 1 4.75 24.47 8.69
CA MET A 1 3.31 24.19 8.92
C MET A 1 2.59 23.75 7.65
N VAL A 2 2.60 24.55 6.56
CA VAL A 2 2.01 24.14 5.27
C VAL A 2 2.60 22.84 4.72
N PHE A 3 3.92 22.65 4.82
CA PHE A 3 4.59 21.41 4.43
C PHE A 3 4.09 20.18 5.21
N LEU A 4 3.67 20.35 6.47
CA LEU A 4 3.15 19.27 7.30
C LEU A 4 1.73 18.90 6.90
N VAL A 5 0.91 19.89 6.54
CA VAL A 5 -0.44 19.66 6.01
C VAL A 5 -0.35 18.90 4.68
N ILE A 6 0.60 19.27 3.82
CA ILE A 6 0.89 18.57 2.57
C ILE A 6 1.41 17.15 2.82
N LEU A 7 2.22 16.93 3.87
CA LEU A 7 2.74 15.60 4.23
C LEU A 7 1.68 14.71 4.91
N VAL A 8 0.77 15.29 5.71
CA VAL A 8 -0.31 14.61 6.44
C VAL A 8 -1.51 14.32 5.54
N LEU A 9 -1.69 15.08 4.45
CA LEU A 9 -2.68 14.77 3.42
C LEU A 9 -2.50 13.31 2.96
N PRO A 10 -3.60 12.56 2.75
CA PRO A 10 -3.54 11.22 2.21
C PRO A 10 -2.99 11.23 0.77
N LEU A 11 -1.67 11.31 0.64
CA LEU A 11 -0.96 11.46 -0.62
C LEU A 11 -1.12 10.21 -1.50
N ALA A 12 -1.24 10.41 -2.81
CA ALA A 12 -1.35 9.31 -3.77
C ALA A 12 -0.10 8.39 -3.73
N LEU A 13 -0.32 7.09 -3.95
CA LEU A 13 0.62 6.00 -3.70
C LEU A 13 1.94 6.09 -4.46
N ARG A 14 1.93 6.74 -5.64
CA ARG A 14 3.11 6.96 -6.46
C ARG A 14 4.16 7.82 -5.76
N ILE A 15 3.72 8.70 -4.85
CA ILE A 15 4.61 9.58 -4.10
C ILE A 15 5.02 8.92 -2.77
N ARG A 16 4.15 8.10 -2.18
CA ARG A 16 4.41 7.47 -0.87
C ARG A 16 5.59 6.50 -0.85
N LYS A 17 5.73 5.62 -1.85
CA LYS A 17 6.82 4.63 -1.90
C LYS A 17 8.22 5.27 -2.01
N PRO A 18 8.51 6.18 -2.96
CA PRO A 18 9.81 6.83 -3.03
C PRO A 18 10.08 7.72 -1.81
N LEU A 19 9.06 8.38 -1.27
CA LEU A 19 9.19 9.21 -0.07
C LEU A 19 9.51 8.39 1.18
N PHE A 20 8.84 7.25 1.37
CA PHE A 20 9.13 6.31 2.47
C PHE A 20 10.53 5.73 2.35
N ASN A 21 10.96 5.34 1.15
CA ASN A 21 12.29 4.78 0.92
C ASN A 21 13.39 5.83 1.13
N ALA A 22 13.19 7.06 0.65
CA ALA A 22 14.10 8.17 0.89
C ALA A 22 14.21 8.50 2.39
N TYR A 23 13.06 8.60 3.08
CA TYR A 23 13.03 8.85 4.52
C TYR A 23 13.76 7.77 5.31
N ASN A 24 13.47 6.49 5.04
CA ASN A 24 14.15 5.38 5.71
C ASN A 24 15.65 5.40 5.44
N LYS A 25 16.06 5.59 4.18
CA LYS A 25 17.49 5.63 3.82
C LYS A 25 18.23 6.75 4.58
N ILE A 26 17.61 7.92 4.73
CA ILE A 26 18.20 9.04 5.46
C ILE A 26 18.26 8.75 6.96
N LEU A 27 17.16 8.27 7.55
CA LEU A 27 17.08 8.03 9.00
C LEU A 27 17.75 6.73 9.46
N GLU A 28 18.06 5.80 8.57
CA GLU A 28 18.69 4.52 8.92
C GLU A 28 20.15 4.73 9.35
N SER A 29 20.80 5.77 8.82
CA SER A 29 22.15 6.14 9.21
C SER A 29 22.23 6.55 10.69
N ARG A 30 23.21 5.98 11.40
CA ARG A 30 23.43 6.22 12.85
C ARG A 30 23.81 7.67 13.14
N GLU A 31 24.53 8.30 12.21
CA GLU A 31 24.97 9.69 12.30
C GLU A 31 23.75 10.63 12.29
N VAL A 32 22.83 10.46 11.34
CA VAL A 32 21.62 11.30 11.24
C VAL A 32 20.73 11.14 12.47
N LYS A 33 20.58 9.93 13.00
CA LYS A 33 19.82 9.72 14.26
C LYS A 33 20.41 10.53 15.40
N THR A 34 21.73 10.48 15.57
CA THR A 34 22.43 11.22 16.62
C THR A 34 22.20 12.73 16.46
N VAL A 35 22.33 13.25 15.24
CA VAL A 35 22.06 14.66 14.92
C VAL A 35 20.62 15.02 15.29
N ILE A 36 19.62 14.24 14.88
CA ILE A 36 18.21 14.50 15.20
C ILE A 36 17.97 14.53 16.71
N TYR A 37 18.56 13.60 17.48
CA TYR A 37 18.42 13.58 18.94
C TYR A 37 19.09 14.79 19.62
N VAL A 38 20.29 15.17 19.18
CA VAL A 38 21.01 16.34 19.70
C VAL A 38 20.23 17.62 19.40
N PHE A 39 19.83 17.83 18.14
CA PHE A 39 19.04 19.00 17.74
C PHE A 39 17.67 19.02 18.42
N GLY A 40 16.99 17.87 18.53
CA GLY A 40 15.72 17.77 19.24
C GLY A 40 15.85 18.13 20.71
N THR A 41 16.93 17.71 21.36
CA THR A 41 17.22 18.08 22.76
C THR A 41 17.52 19.57 22.89
N LEU A 42 18.30 20.15 21.98
CA LEU A 42 18.55 21.59 21.95
C LEU A 42 17.26 22.38 21.78
N ILE A 43 16.42 22.01 20.81
CA ILE A 43 15.12 22.67 20.59
C ILE A 43 14.22 22.54 21.82
N ALA A 44 14.22 21.39 22.50
CA ALA A 44 13.49 21.21 23.75
C ALA A 44 14.01 22.12 24.86
N LEU A 45 15.32 22.29 25.00
CA LEU A 45 15.92 23.23 25.95
C LEU A 45 15.55 24.69 25.61
N LEU A 46 15.60 25.08 24.32
CA LEU A 46 15.14 26.41 23.88
C LEU A 46 13.65 26.64 24.16
N LEU A 47 12.83 25.59 24.02
CA LEU A 47 11.41 25.66 24.36
C LEU A 47 11.22 25.90 25.85
N ILE A 48 11.90 25.11 26.70
CA ILE A 48 11.82 25.25 28.16
C ILE A 48 12.28 26.63 28.61
N ASP A 49 13.40 27.12 28.07
CA ASP A 49 13.91 28.45 28.37
C ASP A 49 12.91 29.54 27.95
N SER A 50 12.38 29.46 26.72
CA SER A 50 11.41 30.44 26.21
C SER A 50 10.09 30.41 27.02
N VAL A 51 9.62 29.24 27.45
CA VAL A 51 8.40 29.09 28.27
C VAL A 51 8.63 29.68 29.67
N LYS A 52 9.75 29.33 30.31
CA LYS A 52 10.12 29.86 31.63
C LYS A 52 10.21 31.38 31.62
N ASN A 53 10.84 31.96 30.59
CA ASN A 53 10.94 33.40 30.43
C ASN A 53 9.55 34.03 30.19
N THR A 54 8.73 33.43 29.33
CA THR A 54 7.35 33.91 29.07
C THR A 54 6.49 33.91 30.34
N TRP A 55 6.59 32.86 31.17
CA TRP A 55 5.86 32.79 32.44
C TRP A 55 6.43 33.76 33.47
N LYS A 56 7.75 33.90 33.59
CA LYS A 56 8.37 34.89 34.49
C LYS A 56 7.85 36.31 34.22
N TYR A 57 7.74 36.71 32.96
CA TYR A 57 7.24 38.04 32.60
C TYR A 57 5.71 38.20 32.72
N LYS A 58 4.94 37.10 32.70
CA LYS A 58 3.48 37.12 32.88
C LYS A 58 3.04 37.00 34.35
N THR A 59 3.76 36.26 35.17
CA THR A 59 3.37 35.90 36.55
C THR A 59 4.24 36.56 37.61
N GLY A 60 5.47 36.96 37.27
CA GLY A 60 6.39 37.63 38.18
C GLY A 60 6.03 39.10 38.40
N THR A 61 6.26 39.57 39.62
CA THR A 61 6.14 40.97 40.11
C THR A 61 6.93 42.02 39.30
N SER A 62 7.58 41.63 38.19
CA SER A 62 8.10 42.55 37.16
C SER A 62 6.98 43.25 36.38
N TYR A 63 5.78 42.68 36.35
CA TYR A 63 4.53 43.39 36.01
C TYR A 63 3.84 43.83 37.31
N ASN A 64 4.50 44.68 38.11
CA ASN A 64 3.83 45.36 39.21
C ASN A 64 3.36 46.73 38.72
N PRO A 65 2.07 46.90 38.35
CA PRO A 65 1.57 48.18 37.85
C PRO A 65 1.76 49.33 38.86
N LYS A 66 1.99 49.03 40.15
CA LYS A 66 2.26 50.04 41.19
C LYS A 66 3.66 50.67 41.10
N ASN A 67 4.67 49.96 40.59
CA ASN A 67 6.02 50.50 40.34
C ASN A 67 6.16 51.14 38.94
N TYR A 68 5.09 51.08 38.13
CA TYR A 68 5.09 51.45 36.72
C TYR A 68 4.62 52.87 36.44
N LYS A 69 4.11 53.55 37.47
CA LYS A 69 3.57 54.92 37.35
C LYS A 69 4.62 55.98 37.02
N SER A 70 5.91 55.65 37.00
CA SER A 70 6.98 56.66 36.88
C SER A 70 7.56 56.85 35.47
N SER A 71 7.27 56.03 34.47
CA SER A 71 7.77 56.26 33.10
C SER A 71 7.05 55.41 32.05
N TYR A 72 6.32 56.07 31.13
CA TYR A 72 5.67 55.45 29.96
C TYR A 72 6.66 54.65 29.07
N SER A 73 7.95 54.99 29.11
CA SER A 73 9.01 54.34 28.31
C SER A 73 9.41 52.94 28.82
N TYR A 74 9.27 52.64 30.11
CA TYR A 74 9.56 51.30 30.64
C TYR A 74 8.47 50.28 30.27
N GLY A 75 7.28 50.81 29.90
CA GLY A 75 6.13 50.18 29.26
C GLY A 75 6.41 49.26 28.08
N SER A 76 6.91 49.93 27.06
CA SER A 76 7.16 49.34 25.75
C SER A 76 8.24 48.28 25.82
N ASP A 77 9.31 48.51 26.58
CA ASP A 77 10.49 47.64 26.57
C ASP A 77 10.20 46.25 27.15
N ILE A 78 9.35 46.18 28.18
CA ILE A 78 8.93 44.92 28.78
C ILE A 78 7.92 44.21 27.88
N SER A 79 6.97 44.93 27.31
CA SER A 79 5.99 44.39 26.36
C SER A 79 6.70 43.77 25.15
N VAL A 80 7.72 44.45 24.62
CA VAL A 80 8.56 43.96 23.53
C VAL A 80 9.27 42.65 23.90
N LYS A 81 9.84 42.55 25.11
CA LYS A 81 10.46 41.31 25.62
C LYS A 81 9.47 40.15 25.75
N ILE A 82 8.22 40.43 26.12
CA ILE A 82 7.15 39.41 26.18
C ILE A 82 6.84 38.90 24.77
N PHE A 83 6.66 39.78 23.79
CA PHE A 83 6.39 39.38 22.41
C PHE A 83 7.51 38.53 21.81
N TYR A 84 8.77 38.87 22.09
CA TYR A 84 9.91 38.07 21.63
C TYR A 84 9.90 36.65 22.19
N ASN A 85 9.73 36.51 23.51
CA ASN A 85 9.71 35.19 24.14
C ASN A 85 8.48 34.38 23.72
N GLN A 86 7.32 35.02 23.58
CA GLN A 86 6.09 34.37 23.11
C GLN A 86 6.24 33.80 21.69
N ARG A 87 6.85 34.56 20.76
CA ARG A 87 7.15 34.07 19.41
C ARG A 87 8.11 32.87 19.45
N ASN A 88 9.14 32.94 20.29
CA ASN A 88 10.13 31.85 20.41
C ASN A 88 9.49 30.58 20.98
N VAL A 89 8.55 30.68 21.92
CA VAL A 89 7.76 29.54 22.40
C VAL A 89 6.95 28.89 21.27
N TYR A 90 6.26 29.69 20.44
CA TYR A 90 5.46 29.12 19.34
C TYR A 90 6.34 28.46 18.27
N ILE A 91 7.47 29.07 17.91
CA ILE A 91 8.39 28.50 16.90
C ILE A 91 9.08 27.24 17.42
N ALA A 92 9.58 27.25 18.66
CA ALA A 92 10.24 26.08 19.24
C ALA A 92 9.23 24.93 19.47
N GLY A 93 8.01 25.25 19.93
CA GLY A 93 6.95 24.28 20.16
C GLY A 93 6.47 23.65 18.85
N ALA A 94 6.33 24.46 17.80
CA ALA A 94 6.08 24.00 16.45
C ALA A 94 7.13 23.00 15.99
N ASN A 95 8.43 23.32 16.09
CA ASN A 95 9.51 22.42 15.65
C ASN A 95 9.56 21.12 16.47
N LEU A 96 9.35 21.18 17.78
CA LEU A 96 9.31 19.99 18.63
C LEU A 96 8.14 19.07 18.26
N PHE A 97 6.97 19.66 17.99
CA PHE A 97 5.81 18.92 17.48
C PHE A 97 6.12 18.23 16.15
N LEU A 98 6.83 18.90 15.22
CA LEU A 98 7.23 18.31 13.95
C LEU A 98 8.11 17.06 14.13
N ILE A 99 9.10 17.14 15.02
CA ILE A 99 10.02 16.02 15.30
C ILE A 99 9.25 14.78 15.77
N ILE A 100 8.16 14.95 16.51
CA ILE A 100 7.32 13.85 17.02
C ILE A 100 6.26 13.40 15.99
N ALA A 101 5.66 14.34 15.26
CA ALA A 101 4.60 14.05 14.29
C ALA A 101 5.10 13.29 13.05
N ILE A 102 6.28 13.65 12.53
CA ILE A 102 6.87 13.03 11.34
C ILE A 102 6.98 11.49 11.47
N PRO A 103 7.64 10.91 12.49
CA PRO A 103 7.74 9.46 12.63
C PRO A 103 6.37 8.78 12.83
N THR A 104 5.41 9.47 13.44
CA THR A 104 4.04 8.97 13.62
C THR A 104 3.33 8.81 12.29
N VAL A 105 3.41 9.83 11.43
CA VAL A 105 2.84 9.80 10.06
C VAL A 105 3.52 8.72 9.21
N PHE A 106 4.85 8.60 9.27
CA PHE A 106 5.57 7.56 8.53
C PHE A 106 5.20 6.14 8.98
N ASN A 107 4.93 5.91 10.26
CA ASN A 107 4.43 4.62 10.74
C ASN A 107 3.06 4.27 10.17
N ILE A 108 2.16 5.25 10.07
CA ILE A 108 0.84 5.07 9.45
C ILE A 108 1.01 4.77 7.94
N ILE A 109 1.88 5.50 7.24
CA ILE A 109 2.17 5.26 5.82
C ILE A 109 2.74 3.85 5.61
N LYS A 110 3.67 3.40 6.45
CA LYS A 110 4.24 2.04 6.40
C LYS A 110 3.15 0.97 6.49
N ARG A 111 2.23 1.11 7.45
CA ARG A 111 1.10 0.20 7.61
C ARG A 111 0.22 0.21 6.37
N LEU A 112 -0.08 1.39 5.82
CA LEU A 112 -0.96 1.55 4.67
C LEU A 112 -0.39 0.93 3.39
N ILE A 113 0.92 1.08 3.13
CA ILE A 113 1.60 0.40 2.02
C ILE A 113 1.48 -1.12 2.18
N LYS A 114 1.76 -1.64 3.38
CA LYS A 114 1.64 -3.08 3.67
C LYS A 114 0.22 -3.61 3.44
N TYR A 115 -0.80 -2.89 3.91
CA TYR A 115 -2.20 -3.30 3.70
C TYR A 115 -2.60 -3.31 2.24
N GLN A 116 -2.10 -2.37 1.44
CA GLN A 116 -2.39 -2.34 0.00
C GLN A 116 -1.65 -3.41 -0.79
N GLU A 117 -0.40 -3.72 -0.46
CA GLU A 117 0.33 -4.82 -1.11
C GLU A 117 -0.37 -6.16 -0.85
N LEU A 118 -0.82 -6.39 0.39
CA LEU A 118 -1.63 -7.57 0.73
C LEU A 118 -2.97 -7.60 -0.03
N ALA A 119 -3.60 -6.44 -0.26
CA ALA A 119 -4.85 -6.37 -1.02
C ALA A 119 -4.65 -6.66 -2.52
N ILE A 120 -3.52 -6.25 -3.10
CA ILE A 120 -3.18 -6.57 -4.50
C ILE A 120 -2.90 -8.07 -4.65
N VAL A 121 -2.11 -8.65 -3.74
CA VAL A 121 -1.81 -10.10 -3.77
C VAL A 121 -3.10 -10.92 -3.62
N LYS A 122 -4.00 -10.53 -2.71
CA LYS A 122 -5.31 -11.20 -2.59
C LYS A 122 -6.14 -11.10 -3.86
N LYS A 123 -6.15 -9.94 -4.52
CA LYS A 123 -6.84 -9.79 -5.81
C LYS A 123 -6.23 -10.65 -6.90
N SER A 124 -4.89 -10.74 -6.98
CA SER A 124 -4.24 -11.62 -7.95
C SER A 124 -4.52 -13.08 -7.65
N ASP A 125 -4.56 -13.50 -6.39
CA ASP A 125 -4.92 -14.87 -6.02
C ASP A 125 -6.37 -15.20 -6.42
N GLU A 126 -7.31 -14.27 -6.23
CA GLU A 126 -8.70 -14.42 -6.67
C GLU A 126 -8.83 -14.47 -8.20
N GLU A 127 -8.06 -13.67 -8.94
CA GLU A 127 -8.03 -13.68 -10.41
C GLU A 127 -7.43 -14.98 -10.95
N ILE A 128 -6.30 -15.43 -10.38
CA ILE A 128 -5.67 -16.71 -10.73
C ILE A 128 -6.60 -17.89 -10.44
N GLN A 129 -7.31 -17.87 -9.31
CA GLN A 129 -8.26 -18.94 -8.97
C GLN A 129 -9.41 -19.03 -9.97
N LYS A 130 -9.92 -17.89 -10.45
CA LYS A 130 -10.95 -17.87 -11.52
C LYS A 130 -10.43 -18.47 -12.82
N GLU A 131 -9.21 -18.13 -13.21
CA GLU A 131 -8.59 -18.67 -14.43
C GLU A 131 -8.35 -20.18 -14.33
N ILE A 132 -7.93 -20.68 -13.14
CA ILE A 132 -7.81 -22.11 -12.86
C ILE A 132 -9.17 -22.83 -12.99
N ASP A 133 -10.24 -22.23 -12.47
CA ASP A 133 -11.57 -22.83 -12.51
C ASP A 133 -12.14 -22.86 -13.94
N GLU A 134 -11.90 -21.81 -14.74
CA GLU A 134 -12.25 -21.78 -16.17
C GLU A 134 -11.46 -22.84 -16.96
N LEU A 135 -10.15 -22.94 -16.76
CA LEU A 135 -9.31 -23.95 -17.43
C LEU A 135 -9.72 -25.37 -17.06
N LYS A 136 -10.05 -25.64 -15.78
CA LYS A 136 -10.60 -26.94 -15.36
C LYS A 136 -11.91 -27.27 -16.06
N SER A 137 -12.80 -26.28 -16.22
CA SER A 137 -14.07 -26.46 -16.95
C SER A 137 -13.82 -26.79 -18.42
N GLN A 138 -12.86 -26.13 -19.08
CA GLN A 138 -12.48 -26.41 -20.47
C GLN A 138 -11.88 -27.82 -20.63
N ILE A 139 -10.97 -28.22 -19.73
CA ILE A 139 -10.41 -29.58 -19.73
C ILE A 139 -11.52 -30.62 -19.58
N SER A 140 -12.47 -30.40 -18.66
CA SER A 140 -13.60 -31.32 -18.48
C SER A 140 -14.49 -31.42 -19.72
N ARG A 141 -14.69 -30.33 -20.47
CA ARG A 141 -15.42 -30.36 -21.75
C ARG A 141 -14.61 -31.12 -22.81
N ALA A 142 -13.33 -30.83 -22.94
CA ALA A 142 -12.45 -31.52 -23.88
C ALA A 142 -12.39 -33.03 -23.62
N ASP A 143 -12.35 -33.48 -22.36
CA ASP A 143 -12.40 -34.90 -22.00
C ASP A 143 -13.73 -35.56 -22.39
N LYS A 144 -14.86 -34.85 -22.22
CA LYS A 144 -16.19 -35.32 -22.66
C LYS A 144 -16.26 -35.43 -24.18
N ASP A 145 -15.68 -34.47 -24.90
CA ASP A 145 -15.65 -34.51 -26.36
C ASP A 145 -14.75 -35.64 -26.87
N ILE A 146 -13.59 -35.85 -26.25
CA ILE A 146 -12.69 -36.98 -26.56
C ILE A 146 -13.39 -38.32 -26.33
N THR A 147 -14.12 -38.47 -25.22
CA THR A 147 -14.85 -39.72 -24.93
C THR A 147 -16.02 -39.93 -25.88
N ALA A 148 -16.74 -38.87 -26.26
CA ALA A 148 -17.78 -38.93 -27.29
C ALA A 148 -17.20 -39.26 -28.68
N LEU A 149 -16.07 -38.68 -29.07
CA LEU A 149 -15.40 -38.99 -30.33
C LEU A 149 -14.88 -40.43 -30.36
N LYS A 150 -14.35 -40.93 -29.23
CA LYS A 150 -13.96 -42.35 -29.11
C LYS A 150 -15.15 -43.29 -29.27
N SER A 151 -16.30 -42.97 -28.67
CA SER A 151 -17.51 -43.80 -28.81
C SER A 151 -18.07 -43.75 -30.22
N GLN A 152 -18.07 -42.58 -30.87
CA GLN A 152 -18.45 -42.44 -32.28
C GLN A 152 -17.52 -43.22 -33.21
N LYS A 153 -16.19 -43.13 -33.00
CA LYS A 153 -15.22 -43.92 -33.76
C LYS A 153 -15.50 -45.41 -33.67
N LYS A 154 -15.75 -45.92 -32.45
CA LYS A 154 -16.10 -47.33 -32.22
C LYS A 154 -17.42 -47.73 -32.87
N GLY A 155 -18.41 -46.83 -32.88
CA GLY A 155 -19.66 -47.02 -33.61
C GLY A 155 -19.45 -47.12 -35.12
N LEU A 156 -18.58 -46.26 -35.67
CA LEU A 156 -18.22 -46.27 -37.08
C LEU A 156 -17.45 -47.53 -37.49
N GLU A 157 -16.47 -47.96 -36.67
CA GLU A 157 -15.74 -49.22 -36.89
C GLU A 157 -16.70 -50.42 -36.98
N ARG A 158 -17.66 -50.53 -36.05
CA ARG A 158 -18.70 -51.58 -36.11
C ARG A 158 -19.55 -51.52 -37.38
N ALA A 159 -19.94 -50.32 -37.81
CA ALA A 159 -20.73 -50.16 -39.04
C ALA A 159 -19.93 -50.55 -40.29
N TYR A 160 -18.61 -50.27 -40.31
CA TYR A 160 -17.70 -50.71 -41.36
C TYR A 160 -17.55 -52.23 -41.38
N ASP A 161 -17.34 -52.85 -40.21
CA ASP A 161 -17.23 -54.31 -40.08
C ASP A 161 -18.52 -55.00 -40.57
N GLU A 162 -19.70 -54.53 -40.14
CA GLU A 162 -20.98 -55.04 -40.62
C GLU A 162 -21.17 -54.88 -42.14
N LEU A 163 -20.72 -53.77 -42.71
CA LEU A 163 -20.81 -53.53 -44.14
C LEU A 163 -19.88 -54.49 -44.90
N GLY A 164 -18.67 -54.72 -44.38
CA GLY A 164 -17.72 -55.70 -44.88
C GLY A 164 -18.30 -57.12 -44.84
N ASP A 165 -18.89 -57.53 -43.72
CA ASP A 165 -19.55 -58.83 -43.58
C ASP A 165 -20.72 -58.99 -44.56
N LYS A 166 -21.54 -57.95 -44.76
CA LYS A 166 -22.64 -57.96 -45.74
C LYS A 166 -22.14 -58.05 -47.19
N ILE A 167 -21.03 -57.40 -47.53
CA ILE A 167 -20.41 -57.49 -48.86
C ILE A 167 -19.84 -58.89 -49.07
N ASN A 168 -19.10 -59.43 -48.09
CA ASN A 168 -18.53 -60.78 -48.13
C ASN A 168 -19.63 -61.86 -48.24
N ALA A 169 -20.74 -61.70 -47.49
CA ALA A 169 -21.89 -62.59 -47.58
C ALA A 169 -22.61 -62.52 -48.94
N LYS A 170 -22.72 -61.33 -49.55
CA LYS A 170 -23.26 -61.19 -50.93
C LYS A 170 -22.31 -61.79 -51.98
N GLN A 171 -20.99 -61.69 -51.79
CA GLN A 171 -20.01 -62.30 -52.69
C GLN A 171 -20.00 -63.84 -52.60
N SER A 172 -20.16 -64.43 -51.40
CA SER A 172 -20.26 -65.88 -51.25
C SER A 172 -21.54 -66.45 -51.87
N LEU A 173 -22.66 -65.70 -51.81
CA LEU A 173 -23.91 -66.05 -52.48
C LEU A 173 -23.80 -66.02 -54.02
N ASN A 174 -22.99 -65.11 -54.59
CA ASN A 174 -22.75 -65.06 -56.03
C ASN A 174 -21.71 -66.09 -56.52
N GLY A 175 -20.71 -66.46 -55.70
CA GLY A 175 -19.70 -67.47 -56.05
C GLY A 175 -20.18 -68.93 -56.08
N THR A 176 -21.44 -69.19 -55.68
CA THR A 176 -22.02 -70.54 -55.69
C THR A 176 -22.82 -70.84 -56.98
N ASN A 177 -23.06 -69.83 -57.83
CA ASN A 177 -23.85 -69.99 -59.06
C ASN A 177 -23.03 -70.42 -60.29
N ASP A 178 -21.70 -70.53 -60.20
CA ASP A 178 -20.85 -70.93 -61.34
C ASP A 178 -20.40 -72.41 -61.34
N LYS A 179 -21.00 -73.28 -60.49
CA LYS A 179 -20.71 -74.74 -60.49
C LYS A 179 -21.87 -75.64 -60.92
N LYS A 180 -22.78 -75.13 -61.74
CA LYS A 180 -23.71 -75.94 -62.54
C LYS A 180 -23.87 -75.29 -63.90
N PHE A 181 -23.09 -75.73 -64.90
CA PHE A 181 -23.52 -76.06 -66.26
C PHE A 181 -22.26 -76.31 -67.13
N ASN A 182 -22.22 -77.51 -67.71
CA ASN A 182 -21.25 -78.11 -68.64
C ASN A 182 -19.84 -78.42 -68.15
#